data_AF-A0A1B6E6V0-F1
#
_entry.id   AF-A0A1B6E6V0-F1
#
_cell.length_a   1.000
_cell.length_b   1.000
_cell.length_c   1.000
_cell.angle_alpha   90.00
_cell.angle_beta   90.00
_cell.angle_gamma   90.00
#
_symmetry.space_group_name_H-M   'P 1'
#
loop_
_entity.id
_entity.type
_entity.pdbx_description
1 polymer ?
#
loop_
_entity_poly.entity_id
_entity_poly.type
_entity_poly.pdbx_seq_one_letter_code
_entity_poly.pdbx_strand_id
1 'polypeptide(L)'
;LKHFALFPGQVVVAIGKNTNSRFIVDKLCTTAVLPLPPCLPEFKGGHLQIVIASGPFTQNDNLAYQPLIDLVSYITIHKPHLVFVVGPVVPTSHPLITSGTLAETYEELFDKVVSSIMEPLKGSWTKVVIVASSQDATALPVYPTPPLLYKHKYSNLNFVADPSLLSINGLVMAITATDILKHLGKVELASSGQDDRLGRLASHLVEQQRFYPLSPPDKELCIDSELYDSHAMLSVTPHILIVPSDLHYFIKLIHGSVVINPEHLSKGTDAGSFVRLRIQPPVDGIWSTSTHISAQILKI
;
A
#
# COMPACT_ATOMS: atom_id res chain seq x y z
N LEU A 1 33.29 -3.13 -0.95
CA LEU A 1 32.07 -3.89 -0.56
C LEU A 1 31.71 -4.90 -1.64
N LYS A 2 31.40 -6.16 -1.27
CA LYS A 2 30.98 -7.20 -2.21
C LYS A 2 29.46 -7.22 -2.45
N HIS A 3 28.67 -6.91 -1.42
CA HIS A 3 27.22 -6.83 -1.50
C HIS A 3 26.73 -5.55 -0.85
N PHE A 4 25.95 -4.75 -1.58
CA PHE A 4 25.32 -3.54 -1.05
C PHE A 4 24.08 -3.19 -1.87
N ALA A 5 23.16 -2.48 -1.24
CA ALA A 5 22.05 -1.81 -1.90
C ALA A 5 21.79 -0.50 -1.15
N LEU A 6 21.89 0.60 -1.89
CA LEU A 6 21.88 1.95 -1.36
C LEU A 6 20.93 2.84 -2.14
N PHE A 7 20.26 3.76 -1.45
CA PHE A 7 19.45 4.80 -2.07
C PHE A 7 19.57 6.14 -1.31
N PRO A 8 19.25 7.29 -1.94
CA PRO A 8 19.31 8.59 -1.27
C PRO A 8 18.40 8.69 -0.04
N GLY A 9 18.94 9.18 1.08
CA GLY A 9 18.20 9.30 2.35
C GLY A 9 18.27 8.06 3.24
N GLN A 10 18.85 6.95 2.77
CA GLN A 10 19.00 5.75 3.56
C GLN A 10 19.92 5.98 4.78
N VAL A 11 19.40 5.66 5.96
CA VAL A 11 20.15 5.65 7.20
C VAL A 11 20.99 4.37 7.24
N VAL A 12 22.31 4.54 7.32
CA VAL A 12 23.28 3.43 7.32
C VAL A 12 24.35 3.64 8.37
N VAL A 13 24.92 2.54 8.86
CA VAL A 13 26.17 2.55 9.63
C VAL A 13 27.28 1.98 8.75
N ALA A 14 28.24 2.83 8.38
CA ALA A 14 29.39 2.44 7.57
C ALA A 14 30.66 2.35 8.43
N ILE A 15 31.36 1.23 8.34
CA ILE A 15 32.63 0.97 9.03
C ILE A 15 33.72 0.90 7.97
N GLY A 16 34.83 1.60 8.19
CA GLY A 16 35.88 1.72 7.20
C GLY A 16 36.99 2.66 7.61
N LYS A 17 37.79 3.08 6.63
CA LYS A 17 38.95 3.94 6.83
C LYS A 17 38.67 5.31 6.26
N ASN A 18 38.82 6.33 7.09
CA ASN A 18 38.79 7.71 6.63
C ASN A 18 40.18 8.12 6.13
N THR A 19 40.26 8.52 4.87
CA THR A 19 41.44 9.16 4.29
C THR A 19 41.14 10.65 4.11
N ASN A 20 42.16 11.49 3.88
CA ASN A 20 42.00 12.95 3.85
C ASN A 20 40.87 13.49 2.94
N SER A 21 40.41 12.75 1.93
CA SER A 21 39.35 13.18 1.00
C SER A 21 38.22 12.18 0.78
N ARG A 22 38.30 10.96 1.37
CA ARG A 22 37.36 9.87 1.07
C ARG A 22 37.23 8.91 2.25
N PHE A 23 36.02 8.44 2.50
CA PHE A 23 35.75 7.33 3.40
C PHE A 23 35.67 6.02 2.60
N ILE A 24 36.61 5.11 2.84
CA ILE A 24 36.68 3.79 2.19
C ILE A 24 35.90 2.81 3.07
N VAL A 25 34.74 2.36 2.60
CA VAL A 25 33.85 1.48 3.36
C VAL A 25 34.27 0.01 3.25
N ASP A 26 34.55 -0.58 4.41
CA ASP A 26 34.87 -2.01 4.56
C ASP A 26 33.60 -2.83 4.84
N LYS A 27 32.68 -2.30 5.69
CA LYS A 27 31.41 -2.93 6.07
C LYS A 27 30.28 -1.91 6.12
N LEU A 28 29.09 -2.33 5.70
CA LEU A 28 27.87 -1.52 5.72
C LEU A 28 26.77 -2.28 6.49
N CYS A 29 26.12 -1.62 7.44
CA CYS A 29 24.94 -2.12 8.15
C CYS A 29 23.75 -1.23 7.82
N THR A 30 22.69 -1.81 7.23
CA THR A 30 21.49 -1.09 6.79
C THR A 30 20.21 -1.50 7.52
N THR A 31 20.26 -2.64 8.22
CA THR A 31 19.09 -3.27 8.84
C THR A 31 18.82 -2.68 10.22
N ALA A 32 17.67 -2.02 10.37
CA ALA A 32 17.11 -1.59 11.66
C ALA A 32 15.65 -2.07 11.79
N VAL A 33 15.41 -3.36 11.57
CA VAL A 33 14.06 -3.94 11.63
C VAL A 33 13.50 -3.89 13.04
N LEU A 34 12.23 -3.48 13.17
CA LEU A 34 11.50 -3.48 14.44
C LEU A 34 10.95 -4.88 14.77
N PRO A 35 10.68 -5.20 16.06
CA PRO A 35 10.01 -6.45 16.39
C PRO A 35 8.62 -6.52 15.74
N LEU A 36 8.17 -7.75 15.48
CA LEU A 36 6.77 -8.02 15.14
C LEU A 36 5.85 -7.67 16.32
N PRO A 37 4.56 -7.39 16.08
CA PRO A 37 3.59 -7.14 17.13
C PRO A 37 3.57 -8.29 18.14
N PRO A 38 3.58 -7.97 19.45
CA PRO A 38 3.64 -9.00 20.49
C PRO A 38 2.30 -9.72 20.71
N CYS A 39 1.19 -9.11 20.28
CA CYS A 39 -0.15 -9.65 20.46
C CYS A 39 -0.53 -10.56 19.29
N LEU A 40 -1.02 -11.76 19.60
CA LEU A 40 -1.53 -12.66 18.59
C LEU A 40 -2.84 -12.12 18.01
N PRO A 41 -3.08 -12.24 16.69
CA PRO A 41 -4.35 -11.88 16.11
C PRO A 41 -5.51 -12.75 16.64
N GLU A 42 -6.62 -12.15 17.02
CA GLU A 42 -7.80 -12.85 17.55
C GLU A 42 -9.03 -12.68 16.64
N PHE A 43 -9.57 -13.79 16.12
CA PHE A 43 -10.74 -13.77 15.24
C PHE A 43 -11.87 -14.63 15.82
N LYS A 44 -12.99 -13.99 16.15
CA LYS A 44 -14.23 -14.71 16.52
C LYS A 44 -14.89 -15.22 15.24
N GLY A 45 -14.94 -16.54 15.06
CA GLY A 45 -15.64 -17.16 13.92
C GLY A 45 -14.77 -17.81 12.85
N GLY A 46 -13.48 -18.05 13.13
CA GLY A 46 -12.59 -18.82 12.23
C GLY A 46 -11.60 -17.92 11.48
N HIS A 47 -11.53 -18.07 10.16
CA HIS A 47 -10.57 -17.33 9.33
C HIS A 47 -11.09 -15.94 8.91
N LEU A 48 -10.19 -14.97 8.82
CA LEU A 48 -10.47 -13.65 8.25
C LEU A 48 -10.20 -13.68 6.74
N GLN A 49 -11.08 -13.07 5.95
CA GLN A 49 -10.89 -12.89 4.50
C GLN A 49 -10.81 -11.41 4.17
N ILE A 50 -9.74 -11.03 3.47
CA ILE A 50 -9.49 -9.64 3.08
C ILE A 50 -9.32 -9.59 1.56
N VAL A 51 -9.91 -8.58 0.93
CA VAL A 51 -9.64 -8.21 -0.47
C VAL A 51 -8.91 -6.87 -0.47
N ILE A 52 -7.90 -6.72 -1.31
CA ILE A 52 -7.10 -5.50 -1.46
C ILE A 52 -7.05 -5.17 -2.94
N ALA A 53 -7.52 -3.98 -3.31
CA ALA A 53 -7.40 -3.44 -4.65
C ALA A 53 -6.83 -2.02 -4.58
N SER A 54 -6.01 -1.65 -5.56
CA SER A 54 -5.45 -0.31 -5.68
C SER A 54 -5.91 0.35 -6.97
N GLY A 55 -6.22 1.64 -6.90
CA GLY A 55 -6.55 2.42 -8.08
C GLY A 55 -5.34 2.62 -8.99
N PRO A 56 -5.52 3.03 -10.26
CA PRO A 56 -6.79 3.47 -10.83
C PRO A 56 -7.85 2.39 -10.96
N PHE A 57 -9.12 2.78 -10.84
CA PHE A 57 -10.29 1.89 -10.88
C PHE A 57 -11.07 1.96 -12.19
N THR A 58 -10.56 2.73 -13.16
CA THR A 58 -11.11 2.90 -14.51
C THR A 58 -9.98 2.88 -15.54
N GLN A 59 -10.31 2.57 -16.80
CA GLN A 59 -9.36 2.59 -17.92
C GLN A 59 -9.11 4.03 -18.37
N ASN A 60 -7.96 4.31 -18.98
CA ASN A 60 -7.56 5.68 -19.35
C ASN A 60 -8.37 6.32 -20.50
N ASP A 61 -9.15 5.52 -21.22
CA ASP A 61 -9.95 5.97 -22.37
C ASP A 61 -11.41 6.28 -22.01
N ASN A 62 -11.85 5.96 -20.79
CA ASN A 62 -13.23 6.14 -20.35
C ASN A 62 -13.38 6.29 -18.82
N LEU A 63 -14.55 6.76 -18.38
CA LEU A 63 -14.90 6.85 -16.95
C LEU A 63 -16.04 5.89 -16.59
N ALA A 64 -16.07 4.70 -17.21
CA ALA A 64 -17.10 3.70 -16.95
C ALA A 64 -16.82 2.88 -15.68
N TYR A 65 -15.58 2.89 -15.17
CA TYR A 65 -15.18 2.13 -13.97
C TYR A 65 -15.48 0.63 -14.07
N GLN A 66 -15.40 0.04 -15.27
CA GLN A 66 -15.69 -1.38 -15.47
C GLN A 66 -14.85 -2.32 -14.56
N PRO A 67 -13.53 -2.11 -14.37
CA PRO A 67 -12.75 -2.93 -13.43
C PRO A 67 -13.27 -2.87 -11.99
N LEU A 68 -13.77 -1.71 -11.55
CA LEU A 68 -14.41 -1.57 -10.24
C LEU A 68 -15.71 -2.34 -10.16
N ILE A 69 -16.55 -2.28 -11.21
CA ILE A 69 -17.82 -3.00 -11.26
C ILE A 69 -17.58 -4.51 -11.16
N ASP A 70 -16.55 -5.01 -11.85
CA ASP A 70 -16.14 -6.42 -11.79
C ASP A 70 -15.64 -6.79 -10.37
N LEU A 71 -14.88 -5.89 -9.72
CA LEU A 71 -14.42 -6.10 -8.35
C LEU A 71 -15.60 -6.12 -7.36
N VAL A 72 -16.55 -5.20 -7.52
CA VAL A 72 -17.77 -5.12 -6.71
C VAL A 72 -18.62 -6.39 -6.87
N SER A 73 -18.68 -6.93 -8.09
CA SER A 73 -19.33 -8.21 -8.37
C SER A 73 -18.63 -9.36 -7.63
N TYR A 74 -17.30 -9.41 -7.68
CA TYR A 74 -16.49 -10.39 -6.95
C TYR A 74 -16.74 -10.34 -5.44
N ILE A 75 -16.67 -9.16 -4.82
CA ILE A 75 -16.86 -9.03 -3.36
C ILE A 75 -18.30 -9.29 -2.94
N THR A 76 -19.29 -9.03 -3.79
CA THR A 76 -20.70 -9.34 -3.52
C THR A 76 -20.94 -10.86 -3.52
N ILE A 77 -20.28 -11.58 -4.42
CA ILE A 77 -20.33 -13.05 -4.51
C ILE A 77 -19.57 -13.70 -3.35
N HIS A 78 -18.32 -13.29 -3.12
CA HIS A 78 -17.42 -13.94 -2.17
C HIS A 78 -17.57 -13.44 -0.73
N LYS A 79 -18.21 -12.28 -0.52
CA LYS A 79 -18.49 -11.67 0.78
C LYS A 79 -17.29 -11.70 1.73
N PRO A 80 -16.15 -11.07 1.38
CA PRO A 80 -15.01 -10.98 2.29
C PRO A 80 -15.39 -10.20 3.55
N HIS A 81 -14.62 -10.38 4.63
CA HIS A 81 -14.84 -9.64 5.88
C HIS A 81 -14.43 -8.17 5.74
N LEU A 82 -13.37 -7.92 4.97
CA LEU A 82 -12.74 -6.62 4.82
C LEU A 82 -12.29 -6.39 3.37
N VAL A 83 -12.51 -5.20 2.85
CA VAL A 83 -12.05 -4.76 1.53
C VAL A 83 -11.25 -3.48 1.71
N PHE A 84 -10.00 -3.49 1.27
CA PHE A 84 -9.18 -2.29 1.11
C PHE A 84 -9.28 -1.78 -0.32
N VAL A 85 -9.68 -0.53 -0.44
CA VAL A 85 -9.67 0.23 -1.69
C VAL A 85 -8.61 1.31 -1.50
N VAL A 86 -7.42 1.05 -2.02
CA VAL A 86 -6.30 1.98 -1.95
C VAL A 86 -6.41 2.94 -3.12
N GLY A 87 -6.39 4.25 -2.85
CA GLY A 87 -6.52 5.26 -3.90
C GLY A 87 -5.44 5.18 -4.99
N PRO A 88 -5.58 5.97 -6.07
CA PRO A 88 -6.61 6.99 -6.26
C PRO A 88 -7.94 6.41 -6.78
N VAL A 89 -9.06 6.88 -6.25
CA VAL A 89 -10.42 6.59 -6.74
C VAL A 89 -10.71 7.43 -7.97
N VAL A 90 -10.45 8.74 -7.90
CA VAL A 90 -10.52 9.68 -9.04
C VAL A 90 -9.10 10.16 -9.35
N PRO A 91 -8.36 9.53 -10.28
CA PRO A 91 -6.96 9.85 -10.50
C PRO A 91 -6.79 11.22 -11.16
N THR A 92 -5.98 12.10 -10.57
CA THR A 92 -5.63 13.41 -11.16
C THR A 92 -4.89 13.28 -12.49
N SER A 93 -4.19 12.15 -12.69
CA SER A 93 -3.44 11.81 -13.90
C SER A 93 -4.30 11.24 -15.04
N HIS A 94 -5.58 10.97 -14.80
CA HIS A 94 -6.46 10.38 -15.80
C HIS A 94 -6.76 11.38 -16.94
N PRO A 95 -6.62 11.00 -18.23
CA PRO A 95 -6.72 11.96 -19.35
C PRO A 95 -8.01 12.79 -19.39
N LEU A 96 -9.16 12.17 -19.12
CA LEU A 96 -10.46 12.85 -19.09
C LEU A 96 -10.70 13.71 -17.83
N ILE A 97 -9.91 13.49 -16.78
CA ILE A 97 -9.91 14.34 -15.57
C ILE A 97 -9.03 15.55 -15.86
N THR A 98 -7.82 15.33 -16.37
CA THR A 98 -6.86 16.39 -16.72
C THR A 98 -7.36 17.32 -17.83
N SER A 99 -8.20 16.84 -18.76
CA SER A 99 -8.76 17.68 -19.82
C SER A 99 -9.71 18.76 -19.31
N GLY A 100 -10.24 18.63 -18.08
CA GLY A 100 -11.18 19.59 -17.50
C GLY A 100 -12.53 19.65 -18.20
N THR A 101 -12.89 18.60 -18.95
CA THR A 101 -14.12 18.55 -19.77
C THR A 101 -15.27 17.81 -19.09
N LEU A 102 -15.16 17.50 -17.81
CA LEU A 102 -16.22 16.81 -17.07
C LEU A 102 -17.44 17.71 -16.89
N ALA A 103 -18.63 17.13 -17.06
CA ALA A 103 -19.89 17.81 -16.81
C ALA A 103 -20.27 17.85 -15.32
N GLU A 104 -19.53 17.16 -14.46
CA GLU A 104 -19.72 17.07 -13.02
C GLU A 104 -18.44 17.44 -12.26
N THR A 105 -18.59 17.75 -10.98
CA THR A 105 -17.45 18.02 -10.08
C THR A 105 -16.69 16.74 -9.72
N TYR A 106 -15.44 16.88 -9.26
CA TYR A 106 -14.66 15.73 -8.80
C TYR A 106 -15.30 15.06 -7.59
N GLU A 107 -15.92 15.84 -6.71
CA GLU A 107 -16.66 15.37 -5.55
C GLU A 107 -17.90 14.58 -5.95
N GLU A 108 -18.67 15.02 -6.95
CA GLU A 108 -19.83 14.27 -7.45
C GLU A 108 -19.40 12.94 -8.10
N LEU A 109 -18.32 12.95 -8.87
CA LEU A 109 -17.77 11.73 -9.47
C LEU A 109 -17.29 10.76 -8.37
N PHE A 110 -16.52 11.25 -7.40
CA PHE A 110 -16.08 10.47 -6.26
C PHE A 110 -17.28 9.88 -5.48
N ASP A 111 -18.30 10.69 -5.22
CA ASP A 111 -19.51 10.28 -4.52
C ASP A 111 -20.23 9.14 -5.27
N LYS A 112 -20.34 9.23 -6.60
CA LYS A 112 -20.90 8.17 -7.46
C LYS A 112 -20.07 6.89 -7.40
N VAL A 113 -18.75 6.99 -7.47
CA VAL A 113 -17.85 5.83 -7.45
C VAL A 113 -17.87 5.13 -6.09
N VAL A 114 -17.83 5.87 -4.98
CA VAL A 114 -17.97 5.26 -3.65
C VAL A 114 -19.37 4.64 -3.48
N SER A 115 -20.42 5.30 -3.98
CA SER A 115 -21.77 4.75 -3.95
C SER A 115 -21.88 3.45 -4.75
N SER A 116 -21.23 3.33 -5.91
CA SER A 116 -21.25 2.09 -6.71
C SER A 116 -20.62 0.90 -5.99
N ILE A 117 -19.66 1.14 -5.08
CA ILE A 117 -19.08 0.13 -4.19
C ILE A 117 -20.05 -0.22 -3.06
N MET A 118 -20.63 0.79 -2.43
CA MET A 118 -21.37 0.61 -1.17
C MET A 118 -22.82 0.17 -1.35
N GLU A 119 -23.50 0.58 -2.43
CA GLU A 119 -24.89 0.24 -2.68
C GLU A 119 -25.12 -1.29 -2.77
N PRO A 120 -24.33 -2.07 -3.52
CA PRO A 120 -24.46 -3.54 -3.56
C PRO A 120 -24.11 -4.22 -2.23
N LEU A 121 -23.34 -3.54 -1.36
CA LEU A 121 -22.93 -4.04 -0.06
C LEU A 121 -23.86 -3.61 1.08
N LYS A 122 -24.99 -2.94 0.80
CA LYS A 122 -25.98 -2.59 1.83
C LYS A 122 -26.48 -3.84 2.56
N GLY A 123 -26.38 -3.82 3.88
CA GLY A 123 -26.75 -4.96 4.73
C GLY A 123 -25.73 -6.11 4.74
N SER A 124 -24.63 -6.00 3.99
CA SER A 124 -23.50 -6.92 4.10
C SER A 124 -22.70 -6.67 5.38
N TRP A 125 -22.06 -7.71 5.87
CA TRP A 125 -21.09 -7.66 6.97
C TRP A 125 -19.68 -7.28 6.50
N THR A 126 -19.47 -7.21 5.18
CA THR A 126 -18.23 -6.74 4.57
C THR A 126 -17.97 -5.29 4.96
N LYS A 127 -16.84 -5.05 5.61
CA LYS A 127 -16.34 -3.69 5.88
C LYS A 127 -15.48 -3.22 4.72
N VAL A 128 -15.65 -1.97 4.31
CA VAL A 128 -14.84 -1.32 3.30
C VAL A 128 -13.97 -0.26 3.97
N VAL A 129 -12.69 -0.26 3.66
CA VAL A 129 -11.71 0.74 4.11
C VAL A 129 -11.11 1.39 2.87
N ILE A 130 -11.41 2.67 2.67
CA ILE A 130 -10.82 3.48 1.61
C ILE A 130 -9.60 4.19 2.17
N VAL A 131 -8.44 3.96 1.56
CA VAL A 131 -7.19 4.63 1.90
C VAL A 131 -7.03 5.83 1.00
N ALA A 132 -6.80 7.01 1.58
CA ALA A 132 -6.57 8.24 0.85
C ALA A 132 -5.38 8.12 -0.13
N SER A 133 -5.28 9.04 -1.08
CA SER A 133 -4.12 9.17 -1.95
C SER A 133 -3.95 10.64 -2.31
N SER A 134 -2.73 11.17 -2.26
CA SER A 134 -2.44 12.52 -2.74
C SER A 134 -2.66 12.69 -4.26
N GLN A 135 -2.89 11.59 -4.98
CA GLN A 135 -3.19 11.55 -6.41
C GLN A 135 -4.70 11.45 -6.70
N ASP A 136 -5.54 11.52 -5.67
CA ASP A 136 -6.99 11.61 -5.82
C ASP A 136 -7.41 13.08 -6.00
N ALA A 137 -8.26 13.36 -7.00
CA ALA A 137 -8.67 14.71 -7.34
C ALA A 137 -9.47 15.41 -6.21
N THR A 138 -10.03 14.63 -5.28
CA THR A 138 -10.77 15.14 -4.11
C THR A 138 -9.92 15.28 -2.85
N ALA A 139 -8.68 14.80 -2.87
CA ALA A 139 -7.77 14.83 -1.72
C ALA A 139 -6.94 16.12 -1.66
N LEU A 140 -6.35 16.36 -0.48
CA LEU A 140 -5.23 17.30 -0.40
C LEU A 140 -4.02 16.68 -1.11
N PRO A 141 -3.35 17.40 -2.04
CA PRO A 141 -2.24 16.86 -2.84
C PRO A 141 -0.91 16.90 -2.06
N VAL A 142 -0.92 16.39 -0.83
CA VAL A 142 0.22 16.38 0.09
C VAL A 142 0.31 15.04 0.80
N TYR A 143 1.52 14.55 1.00
CA TYR A 143 1.83 13.37 1.79
C TYR A 143 2.45 13.78 3.13
N PRO A 144 2.08 13.16 4.25
CA PRO A 144 0.94 12.27 4.46
C PRO A 144 -0.42 12.91 4.11
N THR A 145 -1.31 12.14 3.51
CA THR A 145 -2.64 12.58 3.07
C THR A 145 -3.69 12.21 4.11
N PRO A 146 -4.50 13.17 4.62
CA PRO A 146 -5.54 12.85 5.60
C PRO A 146 -6.67 11.99 5.01
N PRO A 147 -7.52 11.37 5.84
CA PRO A 147 -8.70 10.66 5.36
C PRO A 147 -9.61 11.56 4.52
N LEU A 148 -10.19 10.98 3.46
CA LEU A 148 -11.08 11.70 2.54
C LEU A 148 -12.37 12.13 3.25
N LEU A 149 -12.85 13.32 2.91
CA LEU A 149 -14.14 13.83 3.40
C LEU A 149 -15.26 13.25 2.53
N TYR A 150 -16.19 12.54 3.16
CA TYR A 150 -17.30 11.90 2.46
C TYR A 150 -18.63 12.25 3.11
N LYS A 151 -19.60 12.71 2.30
CA LYS A 151 -20.87 13.26 2.80
C LYS A 151 -21.84 12.17 3.27
N HIS A 152 -21.86 11.03 2.59
CA HIS A 152 -22.80 9.94 2.89
C HIS A 152 -22.27 9.04 3.99
N LYS A 153 -23.17 8.51 4.83
CA LYS A 153 -22.78 7.63 5.94
C LYS A 153 -23.20 6.19 5.64
N TYR A 154 -22.22 5.31 5.53
CA TYR A 154 -22.42 3.87 5.54
C TYR A 154 -21.78 3.29 6.81
N SER A 155 -22.50 2.45 7.54
CA SER A 155 -22.04 1.90 8.82
C SER A 155 -20.82 0.98 8.69
N ASN A 156 -20.62 0.40 7.50
CA ASN A 156 -19.53 -0.50 7.15
C ASN A 156 -18.44 0.16 6.29
N LEU A 157 -18.46 1.47 6.08
CA LEU A 157 -17.43 2.22 5.35
C LEU A 157 -16.56 3.02 6.31
N ASN A 158 -15.25 2.96 6.13
CA ASN A 158 -14.27 3.77 6.86
C ASN A 158 -13.29 4.39 5.88
N PHE A 159 -12.85 5.61 6.18
CA PHE A 159 -11.78 6.30 5.46
C PHE A 159 -10.56 6.40 6.37
N VAL A 160 -9.37 6.17 5.82
CA VAL A 160 -8.09 6.25 6.54
C VAL A 160 -7.07 7.07 5.75
N ALA A 161 -6.06 7.57 6.45
CA ALA A 161 -4.99 8.40 5.88
C ALA A 161 -4.03 7.57 5.00
N ASP A 162 -3.26 8.25 4.15
CA ASP A 162 -2.04 7.70 3.54
C ASP A 162 -0.79 8.33 4.17
N PRO A 163 0.11 7.56 4.79
CA PRO A 163 -0.01 6.13 5.06
C PRO A 163 -0.87 5.85 6.30
N SER A 164 -1.17 4.58 6.56
CA SER A 164 -1.86 4.14 7.79
C SER A 164 -1.29 2.85 8.35
N LEU A 165 -1.16 2.79 9.67
CA LEU A 165 -0.90 1.56 10.43
C LEU A 165 -2.17 1.18 11.20
N LEU A 166 -2.81 0.09 10.79
CA LEU A 166 -4.11 -0.36 11.29
C LEU A 166 -3.96 -1.64 12.10
N SER A 167 -4.75 -1.78 13.17
CA SER A 167 -4.83 -3.03 13.93
C SER A 167 -6.24 -3.62 13.84
N ILE A 168 -6.35 -4.83 13.30
CA ILE A 168 -7.61 -5.56 13.17
C ILE A 168 -7.53 -6.74 14.13
N ASN A 169 -8.04 -6.55 15.34
CA ASN A 169 -7.97 -7.54 16.43
C ASN A 169 -6.55 -8.11 16.64
N GLY A 170 -5.52 -7.27 16.67
CA GLY A 170 -4.13 -7.71 16.81
C GLY A 170 -3.41 -7.99 15.47
N LEU A 171 -4.14 -8.16 14.36
CA LEU A 171 -3.53 -8.17 13.03
C LEU A 171 -3.13 -6.76 12.62
N VAL A 172 -1.87 -6.39 12.89
CA VAL A 172 -1.29 -5.12 12.44
C VAL A 172 -0.98 -5.13 10.95
N MET A 173 -1.51 -4.16 10.21
CA MET A 173 -1.28 -3.95 8.79
C MET A 173 -0.86 -2.53 8.50
N ALA A 174 0.15 -2.36 7.65
CA ALA A 174 0.65 -1.09 7.19
C ALA A 174 0.23 -0.91 5.73
N ILE A 175 -0.28 0.26 5.36
CA ILE A 175 -0.77 0.55 4.01
C ILE A 175 -0.29 1.93 3.59
N THR A 176 0.15 2.04 2.34
CA THR A 176 0.35 3.34 1.69
C THR A 176 -0.20 3.28 0.26
N ALA A 177 -0.71 4.40 -0.24
CA ALA A 177 -1.13 4.57 -1.62
C ALA A 177 0.00 5.13 -2.51
N THR A 178 1.09 5.62 -1.90
CA THR A 178 2.23 6.21 -2.58
C THR A 178 3.14 5.13 -3.18
N ASP A 179 3.53 5.27 -4.45
CA ASP A 179 4.38 4.30 -5.16
C ASP A 179 5.88 4.42 -4.79
N ILE A 180 6.17 4.23 -3.50
CA ILE A 180 7.52 4.25 -2.95
C ILE A 180 8.43 3.21 -3.61
N LEU A 181 7.89 2.06 -4.04
CA LEU A 181 8.70 1.01 -4.67
C LEU A 181 9.24 1.46 -6.03
N LYS A 182 8.40 2.09 -6.87
CA LYS A 182 8.85 2.69 -8.14
C LYS A 182 9.83 3.81 -7.89
N HIS A 183 9.57 4.67 -6.90
CA HIS A 183 10.45 5.80 -6.59
C HIS A 183 11.85 5.33 -6.18
N LEU A 184 11.94 4.40 -5.22
CA LEU A 184 13.21 3.76 -4.86
C LEU A 184 13.85 3.05 -6.06
N GLY A 185 13.04 2.36 -6.86
CA GLY A 185 13.48 1.64 -8.04
C GLY A 185 14.16 2.52 -9.10
N LYS A 186 13.83 3.82 -9.18
CA LYS A 186 14.45 4.79 -10.09
C LYS A 186 15.89 5.16 -9.66
N VAL A 187 16.21 5.07 -8.38
CA VAL A 187 17.44 5.66 -7.79
C VAL A 187 18.30 4.71 -6.96
N GLU A 188 17.83 3.48 -6.70
CA GLU A 188 18.59 2.47 -5.97
C GLU A 188 19.85 2.05 -6.74
N LEU A 189 20.99 2.03 -6.06
CA LEU A 189 22.23 1.42 -6.51
C LEU A 189 22.49 0.12 -5.75
N ALA A 190 22.52 -1.01 -6.46
CA ALA A 190 22.81 -2.31 -5.88
C ALA A 190 23.98 -3.02 -6.58
N SER A 191 24.75 -3.79 -5.82
CA SER A 191 25.78 -4.68 -6.35
C SER A 191 25.17 -5.76 -7.25
N SER A 192 25.84 -6.11 -8.35
CA SER A 192 25.43 -7.18 -9.26
C SER A 192 25.29 -8.55 -8.55
N GLY A 193 24.28 -9.33 -8.94
CA GLY A 193 24.02 -10.68 -8.41
C GLY A 193 22.93 -10.78 -7.33
N GLN A 194 22.17 -9.72 -7.06
CA GLN A 194 20.98 -9.75 -6.20
C GLN A 194 19.72 -9.83 -7.08
N ASP A 195 19.26 -11.05 -7.35
CA ASP A 195 18.19 -11.32 -8.32
C ASP A 195 16.79 -10.84 -7.88
N ASP A 196 16.55 -10.65 -6.59
CA ASP A 196 15.25 -10.20 -6.08
C ASP A 196 15.18 -8.68 -5.88
N ARG A 197 15.16 -7.92 -6.99
CA ARG A 197 15.04 -6.46 -6.94
C ARG A 197 13.79 -6.01 -6.18
N LEU A 198 12.62 -6.62 -6.42
CA LEU A 198 11.36 -6.20 -5.79
C LEU A 198 11.36 -6.48 -4.28
N GLY A 199 11.86 -7.65 -3.87
CA GLY A 199 12.02 -7.98 -2.46
C GLY A 199 12.99 -7.05 -1.76
N ARG A 200 14.08 -6.68 -2.43
CA ARG A 200 15.07 -5.74 -1.90
C ARG A 200 14.50 -4.33 -1.73
N LEU A 201 13.79 -3.81 -2.73
CA LEU A 201 13.11 -2.51 -2.64
C LEU A 201 12.13 -2.49 -1.46
N ALA A 202 11.32 -3.54 -1.32
CA ALA A 202 10.40 -3.70 -0.20
C ALA A 202 11.11 -3.84 1.16
N SER A 203 12.28 -4.49 1.20
CA SER A 203 13.08 -4.64 2.43
C SER A 203 13.52 -3.29 2.99
N HIS A 204 13.86 -2.33 2.12
CA HIS A 204 14.26 -0.99 2.57
C HIS A 204 13.19 -0.30 3.42
N LEU A 205 11.90 -0.51 3.15
CA LEU A 205 10.81 0.13 3.93
C LEU A 205 10.78 -0.41 5.37
N VAL A 206 10.89 -1.73 5.53
CA VAL A 206 10.87 -2.38 6.85
C VAL A 206 12.17 -2.07 7.60
N GLU A 207 13.31 -2.10 6.92
CA GLU A 207 14.62 -1.84 7.51
C GLU A 207 14.82 -0.39 7.91
N GLN A 208 14.17 0.55 7.22
CA GLN A 208 14.23 1.98 7.51
C GLN A 208 13.06 2.45 8.38
N GLN A 209 12.17 1.54 8.79
CA GLN A 209 11.05 1.81 9.69
C GLN A 209 10.12 2.94 9.20
N ARG A 210 10.00 3.13 7.89
CA ARG A 210 9.22 4.23 7.31
C ARG A 210 8.47 3.80 6.06
N PHE A 211 7.31 4.40 5.85
CA PHE A 211 6.52 4.21 4.64
C PHE A 211 7.18 4.82 3.40
N TYR A 212 7.94 5.91 3.57
CA TYR A 212 8.61 6.61 2.48
C TYR A 212 10.03 7.04 2.88
N PRO A 213 11.04 6.15 2.87
CA PRO A 213 12.39 6.50 3.34
C PRO A 213 13.25 7.29 2.33
N LEU A 214 12.81 7.44 1.08
CA LEU A 214 13.55 8.14 0.03
C LEU A 214 13.63 9.65 0.33
N SER A 215 14.84 10.20 0.38
CA SER A 215 15.05 11.63 0.57
C SER A 215 16.22 12.16 -0.27
N PRO A 216 16.03 13.24 -1.06
CA PRO A 216 14.77 13.97 -1.30
C PRO A 216 13.68 13.11 -1.96
N PRO A 217 12.38 13.45 -1.81
CA PRO A 217 11.30 12.70 -2.43
C PRO A 217 11.35 12.77 -3.97
N ASP A 218 10.63 11.86 -4.62
CA ASP A 218 10.45 11.91 -6.07
C ASP A 218 9.67 13.19 -6.43
N LYS A 219 9.96 13.78 -7.59
CA LYS A 219 9.32 14.99 -8.09
C LYS A 219 7.79 14.89 -8.21
N GLU A 220 7.26 13.67 -8.29
CA GLU A 220 5.83 13.37 -8.37
C GLU A 220 5.12 13.46 -6.99
N LEU A 221 5.87 13.60 -5.89
CA LEU A 221 5.34 13.59 -4.53
C LEU A 221 5.65 14.89 -3.78
N CYS A 222 4.61 15.57 -3.33
CA CYS A 222 4.71 16.67 -2.37
C CYS A 222 4.66 16.11 -0.95
N ILE A 223 5.66 16.44 -0.12
CA ILE A 223 5.73 16.01 1.28
C ILE A 223 5.67 17.22 2.21
N ASP A 224 4.78 17.16 3.20
CA ASP A 224 4.87 18.00 4.40
C ASP A 224 5.78 17.32 5.41
N SER A 225 6.92 17.93 5.72
CA SER A 225 7.95 17.33 6.58
C SER A 225 7.48 17.09 8.02
N GLU A 226 6.64 17.97 8.58
CA GLU A 226 6.17 17.86 9.96
C GLU A 226 5.14 16.73 10.10
N LEU A 227 4.23 16.63 9.13
CA LEU A 227 3.29 15.51 9.05
C LEU A 227 4.02 14.20 8.74
N TYR A 228 5.03 14.23 7.87
CA TYR A 228 5.84 13.05 7.56
C TYR A 228 6.52 12.47 8.79
N ASP A 229 7.15 13.29 9.62
CA ASP A 229 7.83 12.80 10.83
C ASP A 229 6.86 12.26 11.89
N SER A 230 5.62 12.75 11.92
CA SER A 230 4.61 12.30 12.89
C SER A 230 3.78 11.09 12.40
N HIS A 231 3.58 10.93 11.08
CA HIS A 231 2.63 9.94 10.54
C HIS A 231 3.23 8.91 9.57
N ALA A 232 4.44 9.10 9.05
CA ALA A 232 5.04 8.19 8.05
C ALA A 232 6.04 7.17 8.63
N MET A 233 6.05 6.98 9.95
CA MET A 233 6.90 5.99 10.64
C MET A 233 6.14 4.69 10.94
N LEU A 234 6.86 3.57 10.86
CA LEU A 234 6.41 2.27 11.35
C LEU A 234 6.84 2.14 12.82
N SER A 235 5.89 1.92 13.72
CA SER A 235 6.18 1.69 15.15
C SER A 235 6.49 0.23 15.50
N VAL A 236 6.19 -0.69 14.58
CA VAL A 236 6.47 -2.13 14.63
C VAL A 236 6.68 -2.64 13.20
N THR A 237 7.30 -3.82 13.04
CA THR A 237 7.25 -4.50 11.74
C THR A 237 5.84 -5.03 11.53
N PRO A 238 5.05 -4.53 10.57
CA PRO A 238 3.66 -4.97 10.41
C PRO A 238 3.59 -6.44 10.03
N HIS A 239 2.46 -7.11 10.32
CA HIS A 239 2.24 -8.47 9.82
C HIS A 239 2.05 -8.47 8.30
N ILE A 240 1.39 -7.43 7.78
CA ILE A 240 1.12 -7.25 6.35
C ILE A 240 1.48 -5.81 5.97
N LEU A 241 2.28 -5.62 4.93
CA LEU A 241 2.60 -4.31 4.35
C LEU A 241 2.06 -4.25 2.92
N ILE A 242 1.12 -3.34 2.67
CA ILE A 242 0.47 -3.13 1.38
C ILE A 242 1.12 -1.91 0.72
N VAL A 243 1.79 -2.13 -0.41
CA VAL A 243 2.60 -1.16 -1.15
C VAL A 243 2.31 -1.29 -2.65
N PRO A 244 1.16 -0.77 -3.12
CA PRO A 244 0.83 -0.77 -4.53
C PRO A 244 1.86 -0.02 -5.36
N SER A 245 2.10 -0.52 -6.58
CA SER A 245 3.10 0.02 -7.48
C SER A 245 2.79 -0.31 -8.93
N ASP A 246 3.28 0.54 -9.85
CA ASP A 246 3.34 0.22 -11.29
C ASP A 246 4.26 -0.96 -11.60
N LEU A 247 5.15 -1.33 -10.67
CA LEU A 247 5.99 -2.52 -10.79
C LEU A 247 5.15 -3.80 -10.77
N HIS A 248 5.73 -4.90 -11.27
CA HIS A 248 5.02 -6.18 -11.32
C HIS A 248 4.52 -6.61 -9.93
N TYR A 249 3.30 -7.14 -9.87
CA TYR A 249 2.69 -7.60 -8.62
C TYR A 249 3.60 -8.62 -7.92
N PHE A 250 3.55 -8.65 -6.58
CA PHE A 250 4.24 -9.68 -5.81
C PHE A 250 3.64 -9.84 -4.42
N ILE A 251 3.88 -11.01 -3.83
CA ILE A 251 3.72 -11.29 -2.41
C ILE A 251 5.04 -11.87 -1.92
N LYS A 252 5.66 -11.26 -0.92
CA LYS A 252 6.95 -11.71 -0.37
C LYS A 252 6.94 -11.67 1.15
N LEU A 253 7.54 -12.67 1.77
CA LEU A 253 7.80 -12.68 3.20
C LEU A 253 9.15 -12.01 3.47
N ILE A 254 9.14 -10.83 4.08
CA ILE A 254 10.33 -10.00 4.33
C ILE A 254 10.37 -9.66 5.82
N HIS A 255 11.42 -10.11 6.51
CA HIS A 255 11.61 -9.88 7.95
C HIS A 255 10.37 -10.25 8.80
N GLY A 256 9.65 -11.30 8.40
CA GLY A 256 8.42 -11.74 9.07
C GLY A 256 7.15 -10.98 8.69
N SER A 257 7.22 -9.95 7.84
CA SER A 257 6.06 -9.26 7.25
C SER A 257 5.69 -9.87 5.89
N VAL A 258 4.40 -10.02 5.61
CA VAL A 258 3.90 -10.29 4.25
C VAL A 258 3.77 -8.97 3.50
N VAL A 259 4.74 -8.68 2.63
CA VAL A 259 4.73 -7.48 1.80
C VAL A 259 4.05 -7.76 0.46
N ILE A 260 3.10 -6.91 0.10
CA ILE A 260 2.17 -7.12 -1.00
C ILE A 260 2.17 -5.88 -1.91
N ASN A 261 2.52 -6.08 -3.17
CA ASN A 261 2.14 -5.18 -4.25
C ASN A 261 0.98 -5.82 -5.02
N PRO A 262 -0.28 -5.32 -4.88
CA PRO A 262 -1.42 -5.83 -5.63
C PRO A 262 -1.43 -5.42 -7.11
N GLU A 263 -0.51 -4.55 -7.54
CA GLU A 263 -0.65 -3.70 -8.74
C GLU A 263 -1.92 -2.83 -8.68
N HIS A 264 -2.17 -2.12 -9.77
CA HIS A 264 -3.40 -1.38 -10.02
C HIS A 264 -4.49 -2.30 -10.58
N LEU A 265 -5.74 -2.02 -10.23
CA LEU A 265 -6.92 -2.73 -10.73
C LEU A 265 -7.17 -2.45 -12.22
N SER A 266 -6.71 -1.30 -12.70
CA SER A 266 -6.69 -0.91 -14.11
C SER A 266 -5.28 -0.48 -14.52
N LYS A 267 -4.84 -0.90 -15.71
CA LYS A 267 -3.53 -0.57 -16.27
C LYS A 267 -3.66 -0.03 -17.68
N GLY A 268 -3.76 1.30 -17.80
CA GLY A 268 -4.01 1.93 -19.10
C GLY A 268 -5.39 1.53 -19.61
N THR A 269 -5.43 0.72 -20.67
CA THR A 269 -6.67 0.14 -21.21
C THR A 269 -6.91 -1.30 -20.77
N ASP A 270 -5.95 -1.92 -20.09
CA ASP A 270 -6.02 -3.33 -19.71
C ASP A 270 -6.57 -3.54 -18.29
N ALA A 271 -7.18 -4.70 -18.09
CA ALA A 271 -7.56 -5.20 -16.78
C ALA A 271 -6.30 -5.47 -15.92
N GLY A 272 -6.35 -5.02 -14.68
CA GLY A 272 -5.26 -5.14 -13.72
C GLY A 272 -5.39 -6.36 -12.81
N SER A 273 -5.05 -6.19 -11.54
CA SER A 273 -5.19 -7.25 -10.54
C SER A 273 -5.61 -6.70 -9.17
N PHE A 274 -6.01 -7.63 -8.32
CA PHE A 274 -6.25 -7.41 -6.91
C PHE A 274 -5.74 -8.59 -6.10
N VAL A 275 -5.71 -8.46 -4.77
CA VAL A 275 -5.25 -9.51 -3.86
C VAL A 275 -6.39 -9.99 -2.99
N ARG A 276 -6.45 -11.31 -2.80
CA ARG A 276 -7.25 -11.96 -1.77
C ARG A 276 -6.34 -12.56 -0.72
N LEU A 277 -6.63 -12.26 0.55
CA LEU A 277 -5.98 -12.85 1.72
C LEU A 277 -6.96 -13.73 2.49
N ARG A 278 -6.42 -14.78 3.09
CA ARG A 278 -7.08 -15.56 4.13
C ARG A 278 -6.13 -15.69 5.32
N ILE A 279 -6.56 -15.20 6.48
CA ILE A 279 -5.81 -15.26 7.73
C ILE A 279 -6.46 -16.29 8.64
N GLN A 280 -5.70 -17.32 9.01
CA GLN A 280 -6.12 -18.32 9.98
C GLN A 280 -5.89 -17.81 11.40
N PRO A 281 -6.77 -18.18 12.37
CA PRO A 281 -6.57 -17.83 13.76
C PRO A 281 -5.38 -18.61 14.36
N PRO A 282 -4.77 -18.13 15.45
CA PRO A 282 -3.77 -18.88 16.20
C PRO A 282 -4.30 -20.25 16.63
N VAL A 283 -3.43 -21.26 16.62
CA VAL A 283 -3.73 -22.62 17.11
C VAL A 283 -2.75 -22.94 18.23
N ASP A 284 -3.27 -23.31 19.41
CA ASP A 284 -2.46 -23.62 20.60
C ASP A 284 -1.46 -22.51 20.99
N GLY A 285 -1.85 -21.25 20.79
CA GLY A 285 -0.99 -20.08 21.06
C GLY A 285 0.13 -19.86 20.04
N ILE A 286 0.12 -20.60 18.92
CA ILE A 286 1.09 -20.46 17.84
C ILE A 286 0.44 -19.70 16.69
N TRP A 287 1.14 -18.68 16.21
CA TRP A 287 0.76 -17.95 15.01
C TRP A 287 2.00 -17.34 14.35
N SER A 288 2.06 -17.40 13.02
CA SER A 288 3.05 -16.65 12.25
C SER A 288 2.48 -16.24 10.91
N THR A 289 2.97 -15.12 10.39
CA THR A 289 2.66 -14.65 9.05
C THR A 289 2.94 -15.69 7.97
N SER A 290 4.02 -16.46 8.12
CA SER A 290 4.43 -17.50 7.15
C SER A 290 3.53 -18.73 7.10
N THR A 291 2.78 -19.01 8.16
CA THR A 291 1.97 -20.25 8.28
C THR A 291 0.48 -19.99 8.28
N HIS A 292 0.05 -18.82 8.75
CA HIS A 292 -1.37 -18.50 8.96
C HIS A 292 -1.93 -17.48 7.96
N ILE A 293 -1.09 -16.90 7.09
CA ILE A 293 -1.56 -16.01 6.03
C ILE A 293 -1.37 -16.72 4.68
N SER A 294 -2.47 -16.93 3.96
CA SER A 294 -2.43 -17.28 2.55
C SER A 294 -2.90 -16.09 1.71
N ALA A 295 -2.20 -15.86 0.60
CA ALA A 295 -2.39 -14.71 -0.25
C ALA A 295 -2.38 -15.14 -1.71
N GLN A 296 -3.27 -14.55 -2.51
CA GLN A 296 -3.37 -14.82 -3.93
C GLN A 296 -3.62 -13.52 -4.68
N ILE A 297 -2.88 -13.33 -5.77
CA ILE A 297 -3.12 -12.27 -6.73
C ILE A 297 -4.06 -12.83 -7.81
N LEU A 298 -5.12 -12.09 -8.09
CA LEU A 298 -6.15 -12.43 -9.04
C LEU A 298 -6.23 -11.34 -10.10
N LYS A 299 -6.43 -11.73 -11.36
CA LYS A 299 -6.79 -10.80 -12.41
C LYS A 299 -8.25 -10.43 -12.28
N ILE A 300 -8.56 -9.18 -12.59
CA ILE A 300 -9.93 -8.72 -12.71
C ILE A 300 -10.50 -9.07 -14.08
#